data_AF-A0A8J7T4J6-F1
#
_entry.id   AF-A0A8J7T4J6-F1
#
_cell.length_a   1.000
_cell.length_b   1.000
_cell.length_c   1.000
_cell.angle_alpha   90.00
_cell.angle_beta   90.00
_cell.angle_gamma   90.00
#
_symmetry.space_group_name_H-M   'P 1'
#
loop_
_entity.id
_entity.type
_entity.pdbx_description
1 polymer ?
#
loop_
_entity_poly.entity_id
_entity_poly.type
_entity_poly.pdbx_seq_one_letter_code
_entity_poly.pdbx_strand_id
1 'polypeptide(L)'
;RPGAADRSYGVQVAKLAGLPETVVARARSVLETLERSDREGGGRRPVIDDLPLFARAPVPPPTLAKADPLGARIDALQPDRLTPIEALQLIYELKSLRGAPPGTG
;
A
#
# COMPACT_ATOMS: atom_id res chain seq x y z
N ARG A 1 5.52 28.44 -18.73
CA ARG A 1 5.73 27.05 -19.21
C ARG A 1 4.51 26.24 -18.80
N PRO A 2 3.64 25.78 -19.71
CA PRO A 2 2.51 24.98 -19.31
C PRO A 2 3.00 23.53 -19.21
N GLY A 3 3.80 23.26 -18.17
CA GLY A 3 4.09 21.88 -17.79
C GLY A 3 2.87 21.40 -17.05
N ALA A 4 1.93 20.75 -17.74
CA ALA A 4 1.08 19.79 -17.07
C ALA A 4 2.05 18.85 -16.36
N ALA A 5 2.14 18.93 -15.02
CA ALA A 5 2.88 17.94 -14.25
C ALA A 5 2.50 16.58 -14.80
N ASP A 6 3.51 15.76 -15.17
CA ASP A 6 3.29 14.49 -15.84
C ASP A 6 2.10 13.79 -15.18
N ARG A 7 1.00 13.65 -15.94
CA ARG A 7 -0.32 13.29 -15.40
C ARG A 7 -0.28 12.00 -14.57
N SER A 8 0.68 11.13 -14.89
CA SER A 8 0.96 9.85 -14.23
C SER A 8 1.97 9.92 -13.07
N TYR A 9 2.75 11.00 -12.95
CA TYR A 9 3.78 11.15 -11.91
C TYR A 9 3.16 11.28 -10.51
N GLY A 10 2.04 12.00 -10.37
CA GLY A 10 1.33 12.12 -9.09
C GLY A 10 0.86 10.76 -8.53
N VAL A 11 0.40 9.87 -9.40
CA VAL A 11 -0.02 8.51 -9.01
C VAL A 11 1.18 7.63 -8.63
N GLN A 12 2.31 7.81 -9.32
CA GLN A 12 3.56 7.11 -9.02
C GLN A 12 4.12 7.53 -7.66
N VAL A 13 4.10 8.83 -7.34
CA VAL A 13 4.53 9.35 -6.04
C VAL A 13 3.61 8.89 -4.92
N ALA A 14 2.29 8.83 -5.16
CA ALA A 14 1.34 8.28 -4.19
C ALA A 14 1.64 6.81 -3.84
N LYS A 15 2.03 6.00 -4.82
CA LYS A 15 2.47 4.62 -4.59
C LYS A 15 3.75 4.57 -3.74
N LEU A 16 4.73 5.43 -4.02
CA LEU A 16 5.98 5.51 -3.25
C LEU A 16 5.77 6.04 -1.83
N ALA A 17 4.75 6.88 -1.62
CA ALA A 17 4.33 7.39 -0.32
C ALA A 17 3.55 6.35 0.52
N GLY A 18 3.39 5.13 0.02
CA GLY A 18 2.75 4.04 0.76
C GLY A 18 1.23 4.13 0.84
N LEU A 19 0.59 4.87 -0.07
CA LEU A 19 -0.88 4.88 -0.12
C LEU A 19 -1.41 3.48 -0.46
N PRO A 20 -2.59 3.08 0.06
CA PRO A 20 -3.17 1.77 -0.21
C PRO A 20 -3.32 1.49 -1.70
N GLU A 21 -3.06 0.25 -2.11
CA GLU A 21 -3.09 -0.16 -3.52
C GLU A 21 -4.46 0.07 -4.17
N THR A 22 -5.53 -0.06 -3.39
CA THR A 22 -6.91 0.25 -3.82
C THR A 22 -7.10 1.72 -4.19
N VAL A 23 -6.44 2.64 -3.48
CA VAL A 23 -6.48 4.09 -3.75
C VAL A 23 -5.69 4.41 -5.02
N VAL A 24 -4.49 3.83 -5.16
CA VAL A 24 -3.64 4.02 -6.34
C VAL A 24 -4.33 3.46 -7.61
N ALA A 25 -4.94 2.27 -7.53
CA ALA A 25 -5.64 1.65 -8.65
C ALA A 25 -6.84 2.49 -9.12
N ARG A 26 -7.62 3.06 -8.18
CA ARG A 26 -8.75 3.93 -8.51
C ARG A 26 -8.30 5.23 -9.16
N ALA A 27 -7.24 5.86 -8.64
CA ALA A 27 -6.68 7.08 -9.21
C ALA A 27 -6.25 6.89 -10.68
N ARG A 28 -5.69 5.71 -11.02
CA ARG A 28 -5.35 5.35 -12.41
C ARG A 28 -6.57 5.26 -13.32
N SER A 29 -7.64 4.60 -12.87
CA SER A 29 -8.88 4.45 -13.65
C SER A 29 -9.55 5.80 -13.93
N VAL A 30 -9.53 6.70 -12.96
CA VAL A 30 -10.05 8.07 -13.13
C VAL A 30 -9.17 8.87 -14.11
N LEU A 31 -7.85 8.77 -13.98
CA LEU A 31 -6.92 9.43 -14.89
C LEU A 31 -7.14 8.98 -16.35
N GLU A 32 -7.30 7.68 -16.58
CA GLU A 32 -7.57 7.12 -17.89
C GLU A 32 -8.88 7.66 -18.50
N THR A 33 -9.92 7.81 -17.67
CA THR A 33 -11.22 8.36 -18.08
C THR A 33 -11.10 9.83 -18.47
N LEU A 34 -10.34 10.62 -17.70
CA LEU A 34 -10.07 12.03 -17.99
C LEU A 34 -9.25 12.19 -19.27
N GLU A 35 -8.21 11.38 -19.45
CA GLU A 35 -7.37 11.41 -20.66
C GLU A 35 -8.12 10.96 -21.92
N ARG A 36 -9.07 10.03 -21.80
CA ARG A 36 -9.95 9.62 -22.90
C ARG A 36 -10.89 10.77 -23.29
N SER A 37 -11.49 11.42 -22.29
CA SER A 37 -12.40 12.56 -22.50
C SER A 37 -11.68 13.77 -23.12
N ASP A 38 -10.44 14.06 -22.68
CA ASP A 38 -9.59 15.10 -23.27
C ASP A 38 -9.24 14.82 -24.74
N ARG A 39 -8.99 13.55 -25.10
CA ARG A 39 -8.63 13.12 -26.47
C ARG A 39 -9.80 13.18 -27.45
N GLU A 40 -11.02 12.99 -26.96
CA GLU A 40 -12.25 12.99 -27.78
C GLU A 40 -12.79 14.41 -28.07
N GLY A 41 -12.04 15.46 -27.73
CA GLY A 41 -12.32 16.85 -28.14
C GLY A 41 -13.50 17.51 -27.43
N GLY A 42 -14.11 16.84 -26.45
CA GLY A 42 -15.19 17.39 -25.63
C GLY A 42 -14.65 18.22 -24.48
N GLY A 43 -14.56 19.54 -24.65
CA GLY A 43 -14.23 20.51 -23.59
C GLY A 43 -15.22 20.56 -22.40
N ARG A 44 -16.04 19.52 -22.21
CA ARG A 44 -16.83 19.33 -21.02
C ARG A 44 -15.94 18.71 -19.95
N ARG A 45 -15.44 19.56 -19.04
CA ARG A 45 -14.95 19.08 -17.74
C ARG A 45 -16.06 18.19 -17.17
N PRO A 46 -15.82 16.89 -16.93
CA PRO A 46 -16.82 16.04 -16.32
C PRO A 46 -17.23 16.69 -15.00
N VAL A 47 -18.54 16.85 -14.81
CA VAL A 47 -19.11 17.34 -13.55
C VAL A 47 -18.51 16.47 -12.46
N ILE A 48 -17.92 17.10 -11.46
CA ILE A 48 -17.16 16.44 -10.38
C ILE A 48 -18.02 15.38 -9.67
N ASP A 49 -19.34 15.52 -9.74
CA ASP A 49 -20.34 14.59 -9.19
C ASP A 49 -20.53 13.29 -10.00
N ASP A 50 -20.25 13.29 -11.32
CA ASP A 50 -20.28 12.08 -12.16
C ASP A 50 -18.94 11.35 -12.20
N LEU A 51 -17.90 11.94 -11.59
CA LEU A 51 -16.65 11.25 -11.38
C LEU A 51 -16.83 10.32 -10.16
N PRO A 52 -16.80 8.99 -10.35
CA PRO A 52 -16.87 8.04 -9.25
C PRO A 52 -15.64 8.11 -8.34
N LEU A 53 -14.84 9.18 -8.37
CA LEU A 53 -13.77 9.49 -7.42
C LEU A 53 -14.35 9.81 -6.03
N PHE A 54 -15.49 10.52 -5.97
CA PHE A 54 -16.15 10.96 -4.72
C PHE A 54 -17.32 10.07 -4.28
N ALA A 55 -17.80 9.20 -5.15
CA ALA A 55 -18.76 8.17 -4.77
C ALA A 55 -18.16 7.32 -3.63
N ARG A 56 -18.88 7.22 -2.51
CA ARG A 56 -18.47 6.41 -1.36
C ARG A 56 -18.36 4.96 -1.82
N ALA A 57 -17.13 4.51 -2.10
CA ALA A 57 -16.89 3.13 -2.44
C ALA A 57 -17.40 2.28 -1.27
N PRO A 58 -18.06 1.14 -1.52
CA PRO A 58 -18.35 0.19 -0.45
C PRO A 58 -17.03 -0.07 0.27
N VAL A 59 -17.04 0.08 1.59
CA VAL A 59 -15.88 -0.28 2.42
C VAL A 59 -15.57 -1.72 2.03
N PRO A 60 -14.40 -2.01 1.44
CA PRO A 60 -14.07 -3.39 1.11
C PRO A 60 -14.28 -4.20 2.39
N PRO A 61 -14.93 -5.37 2.32
CA PRO A 61 -15.08 -6.22 3.50
C PRO A 61 -13.69 -6.35 4.13
N PRO A 62 -13.58 -6.33 5.47
CA PRO A 62 -12.28 -6.40 6.13
C PRO A 62 -11.50 -7.52 5.46
N THR A 63 -10.47 -7.15 4.72
CA THR A 63 -9.57 -8.13 4.14
C THR A 63 -9.08 -8.90 5.35
N LEU A 64 -9.35 -10.21 5.42
CA LEU A 64 -8.80 -11.08 6.45
C LEU A 64 -7.35 -10.66 6.60
N ALA A 65 -7.02 -10.11 7.78
CA ALA A 65 -5.70 -9.53 8.01
C ALA A 65 -4.70 -10.57 7.51
N LYS A 66 -3.80 -10.16 6.61
CA LYS A 66 -2.73 -11.07 6.16
C LYS A 66 -2.13 -11.67 7.42
N ALA A 67 -2.01 -12.99 7.44
CA ALA A 67 -1.41 -13.67 8.58
C ALA A 67 -0.06 -13.00 8.88
N ASP A 68 0.08 -12.50 10.11
CA ASP A 68 1.30 -11.87 10.61
C ASP A 68 1.94 -12.81 11.64
N PRO A 69 2.59 -13.90 11.18
CA PRO A 69 3.22 -14.86 12.08
C PRO A 69 4.37 -14.23 12.88
N LEU A 70 5.00 -13.16 12.36
CA LEU A 70 6.07 -12.46 13.05
C LEU A 70 5.53 -11.63 14.21
N GLY A 71 4.48 -10.83 13.97
CA GLY A 71 3.80 -10.07 15.02
C GLY A 71 3.27 -10.97 16.12
N ALA A 72 2.55 -12.03 15.75
CA ALA A 72 2.03 -13.02 16.69
C ALA A 72 3.15 -13.68 17.52
N ARG A 73 4.31 -13.95 16.91
CA ARG A 73 5.45 -14.54 17.62
C ARG A 73 6.07 -13.57 18.63
N ILE A 74 6.16 -12.28 18.29
CA ILE A 74 6.69 -11.21 19.15
C ILE A 74 5.77 -10.97 20.35
N ASP A 75 4.46 -10.90 20.13
CA ASP A 75 3.46 -10.66 21.18
C ASP A 75 3.44 -11.77 22.24
N ALA A 76 3.80 -13.00 21.84
CA ALA A 76 3.87 -14.15 22.73
C ALA A 76 5.16 -14.21 23.58
N LEU A 77 6.12 -13.29 23.38
CA LEU A 77 7.41 -13.33 24.08
C LEU A 77 7.32 -12.87 25.52
N GLN A 78 8.16 -13.49 26.36
CA GLN A 78 8.41 -13.07 27.73
C GLN A 78 9.91 -12.85 27.91
N PRO A 79 10.45 -11.68 27.49
CA PRO A 79 11.89 -11.41 27.47
C PRO A 79 12.56 -11.64 28.83
N ASP A 80 11.88 -11.28 29.92
CA ASP A 80 12.40 -11.37 31.28
C ASP A 80 12.57 -12.82 31.78
N ARG A 81 12.04 -13.81 31.05
CA ARG A 81 12.12 -15.23 31.38
C ARG A 81 13.11 -16.00 30.51
N LEU A 82 13.78 -15.33 29.58
CA LEU A 82 14.73 -15.96 28.67
C LEU A 82 16.14 -15.93 29.28
N THR A 83 16.82 -17.06 29.21
CA THR A 83 18.27 -17.08 29.37
C THR A 83 18.94 -16.40 28.17
N PRO A 84 20.20 -15.93 28.32
CA PRO A 84 20.92 -15.29 27.21
C PRO A 84 21.00 -16.13 25.93
N ILE A 85 21.13 -17.46 26.06
CA ILE A 85 21.20 -18.35 24.90
C ILE A 85 19.84 -18.52 24.22
N GLU A 86 18.75 -18.60 24.99
CA GLU A 86 17.40 -18.68 24.46
C GLU A 86 17.03 -17.38 23.73
N ALA A 87 17.40 -16.23 24.28
CA ALA A 87 17.21 -14.93 23.61
C ALA A 87 17.95 -14.88 22.27
N LEU A 88 19.18 -15.39 22.21
CA LEU A 88 19.95 -15.44 20.96
C LEU A 88 19.29 -16.37 19.92
N GLN A 89 18.84 -17.56 20.32
CA GLN A 89 18.12 -18.50 19.45
C GLN A 89 16.83 -17.88 18.91
N LEU A 90 16.10 -17.17 19.77
CA LEU A 90 14.87 -16.47 19.44
C LEU A 90 15.10 -15.39 18.36
N ILE A 91 16.21 -14.66 18.43
CA ILE A 91 16.58 -13.66 17.41
C ILE A 91 16.78 -14.32 16.04
N TYR A 92 17.42 -15.50 15.99
CA TYR A 92 17.56 -16.25 14.75
C TYR A 92 16.21 -16.70 14.19
N GLU A 93 15.34 -17.23 15.06
CA GLU A 93 13.98 -17.62 14.70
C GLU A 93 13.19 -16.44 14.10
N LEU A 94 13.21 -15.28 14.75
CA LEU A 94 12.53 -14.07 14.27
C LEU A 94 13.07 -13.59 12.92
N LYS A 95 14.39 -13.68 12.69
CA LYS A 95 15.00 -13.36 11.38
C LYS A 95 14.48 -14.31 10.29
N SER A 96 14.38 -15.61 10.59
CA SER A 96 13.81 -16.60 9.67
C SER A 96 12.33 -16.34 9.37
N LEU A 97 11.52 -16.03 10.37
CA LEU A 97 10.10 -15.70 10.20
C LEU A 97 9.88 -14.43 9.37
N ARG A 98 10.80 -13.46 9.48
CA ARG A 98 10.79 -12.24 8.66
C ARG A 98 11.26 -12.47 7.21
N GLY A 99 11.83 -13.63 6.89
CA GLY A 99 12.43 -13.91 5.58
C GLY A 99 13.82 -13.32 5.39
N ALA A 100 14.52 -12.95 6.48
CA ALA A 100 15.93 -12.56 6.39
C ALA A 100 16.79 -13.83 6.30
N PRO A 101 17.70 -13.95 5.30
CA PRO A 101 18.57 -15.11 5.20
C PRO A 101 19.49 -15.20 6.44
N PRO A 102 19.74 -16.41 6.98
CA PRO A 102 20.70 -16.57 8.06
C PRO A 102 22.10 -16.22 7.54
N GLY A 103 22.80 -15.27 8.20
CA GLY A 103 24.23 -15.02 7.96
C GLY A 103 24.64 -13.68 7.32
N THR A 104 23.74 -12.71 7.13
CA THR A 104 24.18 -11.34 6.81
C THR A 104 24.65 -10.66 8.10
N GLY A 105 25.94 -10.82 8.39
CA GLY A 105 26.73 -10.01 9.32
C GLY A 105 27.70 -9.15 8.55
#